data_AF-A0A202EBY4-F1
#
_entry.id   AF-A0A202EBY4-F1
#
_cell.length_a   1.000
_cell.length_b   1.000
_cell.length_c   1.000
_cell.angle_alpha   90.00
_cell.angle_beta   90.00
_cell.angle_gamma   90.00
#
_symmetry.space_group_name_H-M   'P 1'
#
loop_
_entity.id
_entity.type
_entity.pdbx_description
1 polymer ?
#
loop_
_entity_poly.entity_id
_entity_poly.type
_entity_poly.pdbx_seq_one_letter_code
_entity_poly.pdbx_strand_id
1 'polypeptide(L)'
;MLVSSPLAVVLWALAIGFYGVGDLVTTLRGLEYDDLEEGQQIPRTILGEPPSAVRFGLFKAVILGVFYAGSLAVPDPRIRLLIPAGIAMVGAYAVFNNLRAIWSVR
;
A
#
# COMPACT_ATOMS: atom_id res chain seq x y z
N MET A 1 10.97 25.83 4.47
CA MET A 1 9.52 25.69 4.70
C MET A 1 8.98 24.65 3.73
N LEU A 2 8.52 23.50 4.23
CA LEU A 2 7.97 22.39 3.43
C LEU A 2 6.57 22.78 2.92
N VAL A 3 6.47 23.69 1.96
CA VAL A 3 5.21 23.83 1.21
C VAL A 3 5.24 22.74 0.14
N SER A 4 4.74 21.56 0.49
CA SER A 4 4.53 20.47 -0.47
C SER A 4 3.56 20.96 -1.54
N SER A 5 3.90 20.80 -2.82
CA SER A 5 3.00 21.19 -3.90
C SER A 5 1.64 20.48 -3.75
N PRO A 6 0.51 21.07 -4.19
CA PRO A 6 -0.80 20.42 -4.12
C PRO A 6 -0.80 19.03 -4.77
N LEU A 7 -0.06 18.88 -5.88
CA LEU A 7 0.13 17.59 -6.55
C LEU A 7 0.83 16.56 -5.65
N ALA A 8 1.89 16.97 -4.92
CA ALA A 8 2.56 16.08 -3.97
C ALA A 8 1.61 15.58 -2.88
N VAL A 9 0.76 16.48 -2.36
CA VAL A 9 -0.25 16.12 -1.34
C VAL A 9 -1.24 15.10 -1.91
N VAL A 10 -1.77 15.33 -3.10
CA VAL A 10 -2.69 14.40 -3.77
C VAL A 10 -2.02 13.04 -4.01
N LEU A 11 -0.79 13.01 -4.52
CA LEU A 11 -0.08 11.75 -4.77
C LEU A 11 0.20 10.97 -3.48
N TRP A 12 0.57 11.65 -2.39
CA TRP A 12 0.73 10.98 -1.09
C TRP A 12 -0.61 10.49 -0.54
N ALA A 13 -1.69 11.26 -0.69
CA ALA A 13 -3.02 10.82 -0.30
C ALA A 13 -3.46 9.57 -1.10
N LEU A 14 -3.18 9.53 -2.40
CA LEU A 14 -3.43 8.35 -3.25
C LEU A 14 -2.55 7.16 -2.85
N ALA A 15 -1.27 7.39 -2.54
CA ALA A 15 -0.36 6.35 -2.06
C ALA A 15 -0.85 5.72 -0.76
N ILE A 16 -1.24 6.55 0.22
CA ILE A 16 -1.80 6.10 1.49
C ILE A 16 -3.15 5.39 1.26
N GLY A 17 -4.00 5.97 0.42
CA GLY A 17 -5.33 5.43 0.12
C GLY A 17 -5.27 4.07 -0.57
N PHE A 18 -4.43 3.89 -1.59
CA PHE A 18 -4.33 2.64 -2.34
C PHE A 18 -3.39 1.63 -1.67
N TYR A 19 -2.11 1.97 -1.48
CA TYR A 19 -1.12 1.03 -0.96
C TYR A 19 -1.28 0.79 0.54
N GLY A 20 -1.65 1.82 1.29
CA GLY A 20 -1.88 1.73 2.73
C GLY A 20 -3.22 1.08 3.05
N VAL A 21 -4.31 1.83 2.88
CA VAL A 21 -5.64 1.46 3.35
C VAL A 21 -6.32 0.45 2.42
N GLY A 22 -6.38 0.75 1.13
CA GLY A 22 -7.10 -0.07 0.15
C GLY A 22 -6.56 -1.49 0.07
N ASP A 23 -5.24 -1.62 -0.09
CA ASP A 23 -4.59 -2.92 -0.15
C ASP A 23 -4.77 -3.68 1.18
N LEU A 24 -4.58 -3.01 2.33
CA LEU A 24 -4.83 -3.64 3.63
C LEU A 24 -6.25 -4.20 3.76
N VAL A 25 -7.26 -3.38 3.47
CA VAL A 25 -8.67 -3.78 3.59
C VAL A 25 -8.99 -4.91 2.61
N THR A 26 -8.53 -4.81 1.37
CA THR A 26 -8.85 -5.82 0.34
C THR A 26 -8.11 -7.14 0.56
N THR A 27 -6.86 -7.12 1.03
CA THR A 27 -6.16 -8.34 1.45
C THR A 27 -6.89 -9.02 2.61
N LEU A 28 -7.21 -8.26 3.68
CA LEU A 28 -7.91 -8.84 4.84
C LEU A 28 -9.26 -9.43 4.47
N ARG A 29 -10.04 -8.72 3.64
CA ARG A 29 -11.32 -9.22 3.15
C ARG A 29 -11.18 -10.44 2.25
N GLY A 30 -10.11 -10.52 1.46
CA GLY A 30 -9.80 -11.70 0.65
C GLY A 30 -9.51 -12.93 1.50
N LEU A 31 -8.76 -12.76 2.59
CA LEU A 31 -8.40 -13.82 3.52
C LEU A 31 -9.57 -14.32 4.39
N GLU A 32 -10.76 -13.74 4.27
CA GLU A 32 -11.99 -14.27 4.87
C GLU A 32 -12.63 -15.37 4.01
N TYR A 33 -12.14 -15.61 2.79
CA TYR A 33 -12.57 -16.70 1.91
C TYR A 33 -11.56 -17.85 1.98
N ASP A 34 -12.03 -19.06 2.32
CA ASP A 34 -11.17 -20.25 2.49
C ASP A 34 -10.39 -20.64 1.22
N ASP A 35 -10.90 -20.26 0.03
CA ASP A 35 -10.30 -20.53 -1.26
C ASP A 35 -9.19 -19.53 -1.68
N LEU A 36 -8.94 -18.49 -0.86
CA LEU A 36 -7.97 -17.43 -1.16
C LEU A 36 -6.86 -17.34 -0.12
N GLU A 37 -5.62 -17.23 -0.60
CA GLU A 37 -4.44 -16.98 0.23
C GLU A 37 -3.63 -15.80 -0.31
N GLU A 38 -2.83 -15.18 0.57
CA GLU A 38 -1.83 -14.19 0.16
C GLU A 38 -0.70 -14.88 -0.61
N GLY A 39 -0.57 -14.55 -1.91
CA GLY A 39 0.39 -15.16 -2.82
C GLY A 39 1.83 -14.70 -2.62
N GLN A 40 2.05 -13.54 -1.99
CA GLN A 40 3.38 -13.01 -1.75
C GLN A 40 3.95 -13.47 -0.39
N GLN A 41 5.16 -14.05 -0.41
CA GLN A 41 5.77 -14.65 0.79
C GLN A 41 5.98 -13.65 1.95
N ILE A 42 6.41 -12.42 1.64
CA ILE A 42 6.70 -11.40 2.66
C ILE A 42 5.40 -10.93 3.33
N PRO A 43 4.38 -10.42 2.61
CA PRO A 43 3.07 -10.11 3.18
C PRO A 43 2.46 -11.27 3.97
N ARG A 44 2.50 -12.51 3.45
CA ARG A 44 1.99 -13.70 4.15
C ARG A 44 2.68 -13.91 5.50
N THR A 45 4.00 -13.78 5.55
CA THR A 45 4.79 -13.93 6.79
C THR A 45 4.46 -12.82 7.80
N ILE A 46 4.27 -11.59 7.32
CA ILE A 46 3.90 -10.43 8.14
C ILE A 46 2.49 -10.58 8.71
N LEU A 47 1.52 -11.04 7.91
CA LEU A 47 0.15 -11.31 8.32
C LEU A 47 0.13 -12.39 9.41
N GLY A 48 0.86 -13.48 9.19
CA GLY A 48 0.91 -14.65 10.07
C GLY A 48 -0.38 -15.46 10.08
N GLU A 49 -0.44 -16.44 10.99
CA GLU A 49 -1.58 -17.33 11.19
C GLU A 49 -1.98 -17.30 12.67
N PRO A 50 -3.20 -16.82 13.02
CA PRO A 50 -4.19 -16.20 12.12
C PRO A 50 -3.73 -14.83 11.56
N PRO A 51 -4.28 -14.38 10.42
CA PRO A 51 -3.93 -13.09 9.82
C PRO A 51 -4.15 -11.91 10.76
N SER A 52 -3.15 -11.03 10.89
CA SER A 52 -3.23 -9.86 11.77
C SER A 52 -3.25 -8.54 11.00
N ALA A 53 -4.38 -7.83 11.07
CA ALA A 53 -4.55 -6.49 10.53
C ALA A 53 -3.53 -5.48 11.10
N VAL A 54 -3.22 -5.59 12.40
CA VAL A 54 -2.28 -4.69 13.08
C VAL A 54 -0.86 -4.89 12.54
N ARG A 55 -0.39 -6.14 12.42
CA ARG A 55 0.96 -6.43 11.90
C ARG A 55 1.12 -5.95 10.47
N PHE A 56 0.12 -6.22 9.63
CA PHE A 56 0.15 -5.80 8.23
C PHE A 56 0.04 -4.28 8.06
N GLY A 57 -0.81 -3.63 8.87
CA GLY A 57 -0.92 -2.17 8.90
C GLY A 57 0.37 -1.48 9.34
N LEU A 58 1.01 -1.98 10.39
CA LEU A 58 2.32 -1.49 10.84
C LEU A 58 3.39 -1.66 9.78
N PHE A 59 3.45 -2.83 9.12
CA PHE A 59 4.37 -3.07 8.02
C PHE A 59 4.20 -2.03 6.90
N LYS A 60 2.96 -1.77 6.47
CA LYS A 60 2.67 -0.76 5.45
C LYS A 60 3.03 0.65 5.91
N ALA A 61 2.73 1.01 7.15
CA ALA A 61 3.08 2.30 7.73
C ALA A 61 4.60 2.51 7.78
N VAL A 62 5.36 1.48 8.13
CA VAL A 62 6.84 1.51 8.09
C VAL A 62 7.32 1.74 6.66
N ILE A 63 6.82 0.99 5.69
CA ILE A 63 7.22 1.17 4.28
C ILE A 63 6.90 2.60 3.79
N LEU A 64 5.67 3.08 4.02
CA LEU A 64 5.28 4.45 3.66
C LEU A 64 6.14 5.49 4.35
N GLY A 65 6.46 5.30 5.64
CA GLY A 65 7.34 6.16 6.42
C GLY A 65 8.76 6.21 5.86
N VAL A 66 9.35 5.06 5.50
CA VAL A 66 10.68 4.97 4.89
C VAL A 66 10.70 5.70 3.55
N PHE A 67 9.71 5.48 2.69
CA PHE A 67 9.63 6.18 1.40
C PHE A 67 9.38 7.68 1.57
N TYR A 68 8.57 8.09 2.54
CA TYR A 68 8.35 9.50 2.85
C TYR A 68 9.65 10.16 3.30
N ALA A 69 10.34 9.57 4.27
CA ALA A 69 11.63 10.06 4.75
C ALA A 69 12.68 10.10 3.62
N GLY A 70 12.77 9.05 2.80
CA GLY A 70 13.63 9.00 1.63
C GLY A 70 13.31 10.10 0.61
N SER A 71 12.02 10.42 0.41
CA SER A 71 11.60 11.50 -0.49
C SER A 71 12.12 12.87 -0.06
N LEU A 72 12.27 13.10 1.25
CA LEU A 72 12.82 14.37 1.77
C LEU A 72 14.29 14.56 1.41
N ALA A 73 15.03 13.46 1.21
CA ALA A 73 16.42 13.47 0.79
C ALA A 73 16.61 13.69 -0.73
N VAL A 74 15.54 13.61 -1.53
CA VAL A 74 15.59 13.83 -2.98
C VAL A 74 15.64 15.34 -3.28
N PRO A 75 16.73 15.87 -3.88
CA PRO A 75 16.88 17.32 -4.09
C PRO A 75 15.92 17.87 -5.14
N ASP A 76 15.67 17.11 -6.22
CA ASP A 76 14.80 17.53 -7.32
C ASP A 76 13.32 17.33 -6.94
N PRO A 77 12.53 18.42 -6.84
CA PRO A 77 11.10 18.33 -6.50
C PRO A 77 10.27 17.53 -7.52
N ARG A 78 10.66 17.50 -8.80
CA ARG A 78 9.95 16.74 -9.84
C ARG A 78 10.18 15.25 -9.68
N ILE A 79 11.43 14.85 -9.43
CA ILE A 79 11.78 13.45 -9.16
C ILE A 79 11.12 12.98 -7.85
N ARG A 80 11.03 13.86 -6.85
CA ARG A 80 10.35 13.55 -5.58
C ARG A 80 8.89 13.13 -5.77
N LEU A 81 8.18 13.65 -6.77
CA LEU A 81 6.78 13.27 -7.07
C LEU A 81 6.65 11.82 -7.57
N LEU A 82 7.71 11.26 -8.16
CA LEU A 82 7.69 9.90 -8.69
C LEU A 82 7.56 8.85 -7.57
N ILE A 83 8.01 9.17 -6.36
CA ILE A 83 7.94 8.26 -5.21
C ILE A 83 6.49 7.98 -4.82
N PRO A 84 5.67 8.97 -4.40
CA PRO A 84 4.28 8.69 -4.05
C PRO A 84 3.46 8.26 -5.27
N ALA A 85 3.76 8.73 -6.48
CA ALA A 85 3.10 8.24 -7.69
C ALA A 85 3.34 6.74 -7.93
N GLY A 86 4.59 6.28 -7.80
CA GLY A 86 4.95 4.87 -7.91
C GLY A 86 4.24 4.02 -6.86
N ILE A 87 4.24 4.46 -5.60
CA ILE A 87 3.55 3.76 -4.51
C ILE A 87 2.04 3.68 -4.78
N ALA A 88 1.42 4.79 -5.23
CA ALA A 88 0.00 4.80 -5.57
C ALA A 88 -0.33 3.82 -6.71
N MET A 89 0.51 3.73 -7.75
CA MET A 89 0.33 2.76 -8.84
C MET A 89 0.44 1.32 -8.35
N VAL A 90 1.46 1.00 -7.54
CA VAL A 90 1.62 -0.34 -6.95
C VAL A 90 0.43 -0.69 -6.07
N GLY A 91 -0.01 0.24 -5.22
CA GLY A 91 -1.19 0.06 -4.38
C GLY A 91 -2.47 -0.16 -5.19
N ALA A 92 -2.68 0.62 -6.24
CA ALA A 92 -3.86 0.50 -7.08
C ALA A 92 -3.90 -0.86 -7.80
N TYR A 93 -2.74 -1.33 -8.27
CA TYR A 93 -2.60 -2.65 -8.88
C TYR A 93 -2.87 -3.78 -7.87
N ALA A 94 -2.37 -3.66 -6.64
CA ALA A 94 -2.63 -4.63 -5.58
C ALA A 94 -4.13 -4.69 -5.22
N VAL A 95 -4.77 -3.53 -5.02
CA VAL A 95 -6.22 -3.42 -4.81
C VAL A 95 -7.01 -4.07 -5.95
N PHE A 96 -6.65 -3.77 -7.20
CA PHE A 96 -7.30 -4.36 -8.37
C PHE A 96 -7.19 -5.89 -8.38
N ASN A 97 -5.99 -6.44 -8.09
CA ASN A 97 -5.78 -7.88 -8.04
C ASN A 97 -6.56 -8.54 -6.90
N ASN A 98 -6.55 -7.95 -5.70
CA ASN A 98 -7.31 -8.46 -4.55
C ASN A 98 -8.81 -8.46 -4.84
N LEU A 99 -9.34 -7.37 -5.40
CA LEU A 99 -10.75 -7.32 -5.81
C LEU A 99 -11.05 -8.35 -6.88
N ARG A 100 -10.22 -8.49 -7.91
CA ARG A 100 -10.39 -9.52 -8.95
C ARG A 100 -10.43 -10.93 -8.35
N ALA A 101 -9.55 -11.23 -7.40
CA ALA A 101 -9.51 -12.53 -6.72
C ALA A 101 -10.79 -12.77 -5.90
N ILE A 102 -11.20 -11.80 -5.08
CA ILE A 102 -12.45 -11.84 -4.31
C ILE A 102 -13.65 -12.10 -5.22
N TRP A 103 -13.72 -11.42 -6.36
CA TRP A 103 -14.84 -11.57 -7.29
C TRP A 103 -14.83 -12.91 -8.04
N SER A 104 -13.70 -13.62 -8.08
CA SER A 104 -13.61 -14.93 -8.73
C SER A 104 -14.14 -16.08 -7.88
N VAL A 105 -14.29 -15.86 -6.56
CA VAL A 105 -14.76 -16.87 -5.58
C VAL A 105 -16.06 -16.48 -4.89
N ARG A 106 -16.59 -15.30 -5.18
CA ARG A 106 -17.88 -14.80 -4.66
C ARG A 106 -19.02 -15.18 -5.59
#